data_AF-A0A0M0LPU2-F1
#
_entry.id   AF-A0A0M0LPU2-F1
#
_cell.length_a   1.000
_cell.length_b   1.000
_cell.length_c   1.000
_cell.angle_alpha   90.00
_cell.angle_beta   90.00
_cell.angle_gamma   90.00
#
_symmetry.space_group_name_H-M   'P 1'
#
loop_
_entity.id
_entity.type
_entity.pdbx_description
1 polymer ?
#
loop_
_entity_poly.entity_id
_entity_poly.type
_entity_poly.pdbx_seq_one_letter_code
_entity_poly.pdbx_strand_id
1 'polypeptide(L)'
;MLFTKSALEAHADKAAIETAWDPLKPGFYFLTRATVLDLTATQLQRMQEMRDSKLLVKVLIDLNDAFQGKGLIESVLFVSHRWEDPATPDETGAQLAAIKAHLLAHPEIQFVWFDYSCMPQRSSGLSPDEDDRTPAEKAEFDLMLKAIADLYLTAKVLILLDTMYRTRFWTTMEGWCAMQKVTPQGVRPARAGESRVTVVCIHNATHKDREALLEMSTKTPAEMSKFLASPDVAVTNKKDKTTMLPIVGKTDEHVREMMSGMQIAIPESHEAELREDDNPITLFIDSARERICFCFCFGVNPLENDTQIQEAAQALQDERRFGRVVAMAPLSFQMRLFGWSNREWTLTFGRSAVIQHLSTAL
;
A
#
# COMPACT_ATOMS: atom_id res chain seq x y z
N MET A 1 0.16 -11.83 45.80
CA MET A 1 -0.75 -10.67 45.97
C MET A 1 -0.84 -9.97 44.63
N LEU A 2 -1.97 -10.08 43.93
CA LEU A 2 -2.27 -9.24 42.77
C LEU A 2 -2.68 -7.87 43.33
N PHE A 3 -1.84 -6.87 43.19
CA PHE A 3 -2.20 -5.49 43.51
C PHE A 3 -3.20 -5.03 42.45
N THR A 4 -4.49 -4.99 42.78
CA THR A 4 -5.48 -4.36 41.90
C THR A 4 -5.27 -2.85 41.97
N LYS A 5 -4.92 -2.26 40.83
CA LYS A 5 -4.75 -0.81 40.64
C LYS A 5 -6.03 -0.08 41.08
N SER A 6 -5.91 1.04 41.81
CA SER A 6 -7.07 1.77 42.29
C SER A 6 -7.81 2.47 41.13
N ALA A 7 -9.10 2.73 41.28
CA ALA A 7 -9.89 3.43 40.26
C ALA A 7 -9.31 4.83 39.96
N LEU A 8 -8.80 5.53 40.97
CA LEU A 8 -8.15 6.83 40.83
C LEU A 8 -6.91 6.76 39.93
N GLU A 9 -6.05 5.77 40.14
CA GLU A 9 -4.85 5.56 39.31
C GLU A 9 -5.24 5.19 37.87
N ALA A 10 -6.26 4.34 37.68
CA ALA A 10 -6.74 3.98 36.35
C ALA A 10 -7.33 5.19 35.58
N HIS A 11 -8.01 6.10 36.28
CA HIS A 11 -8.48 7.36 35.70
C HIS A 11 -7.32 8.30 35.34
N ALA A 12 -6.29 8.38 36.20
CA ALA A 12 -5.10 9.17 35.92
C ALA A 12 -4.33 8.66 34.70
N ASP A 13 -4.18 7.33 34.55
CA ASP A 13 -3.53 6.75 33.37
C ASP A 13 -4.29 7.09 32.08
N LYS A 14 -5.62 6.95 32.11
CA LYS A 14 -6.47 7.32 30.98
C LYS A 14 -6.26 8.79 30.59
N ALA A 15 -6.32 9.69 31.57
CA ALA A 15 -6.15 11.11 31.33
C ALA A 15 -4.75 11.44 30.78
N ALA A 16 -3.72 10.74 31.26
CA ALA A 16 -2.36 10.89 30.75
C ALA A 16 -2.24 10.46 29.28
N ILE A 17 -2.87 9.34 28.90
CA ILE A 17 -2.91 8.87 27.51
C ILE A 17 -3.63 9.88 26.60
N GLU A 18 -4.79 10.37 27.03
CA GLU A 18 -5.57 11.36 26.26
C GLU A 18 -4.82 12.69 26.12
N THR A 19 -4.10 13.13 27.16
CA THR A 19 -3.32 14.38 27.15
C THR A 19 -2.07 14.27 26.30
N ALA A 20 -1.43 13.09 26.26
CA ALA A 20 -0.23 12.86 25.47
C ALA A 20 -0.51 12.62 23.98
N TRP A 21 -1.79 12.50 23.58
CA TRP A 21 -2.17 12.26 22.19
C TRP A 21 -2.04 13.53 21.34
N ASP A 22 -1.16 13.47 20.35
CA ASP A 22 -1.08 14.47 19.30
C ASP A 22 -1.86 13.97 18.07
N PRO A 23 -2.97 14.62 17.67
CA PRO A 23 -3.75 14.20 16.51
C PRO A 23 -2.99 14.35 15.18
N LEU A 24 -1.96 15.20 15.11
CA LEU A 24 -1.09 15.32 13.93
C LEU A 24 0.10 14.38 13.97
N LYS A 25 0.43 13.84 15.14
CA LYS A 25 1.51 12.87 15.36
C LYS A 25 1.05 11.65 16.14
N PRO A 26 0.00 10.94 15.67
CA PRO A 26 -0.59 9.85 16.42
C PRO A 26 0.43 8.73 16.68
N GLY A 27 0.40 8.22 17.91
CA GLY A 27 1.27 7.13 18.35
C GLY A 27 0.64 5.77 18.12
N PHE A 28 1.28 4.93 17.31
CA PHE A 28 0.86 3.57 17.00
C PHE A 28 1.92 2.55 17.43
N TYR A 29 1.48 1.33 17.76
CA TYR A 29 2.40 0.22 18.00
C TYR A 29 2.56 -0.58 16.72
N PHE A 30 3.77 -1.07 16.49
CA PHE A 30 4.09 -1.87 15.32
C PHE A 30 4.92 -3.08 15.73
N LEU A 31 4.78 -4.13 14.95
CA LEU A 31 5.74 -5.22 14.90
C LEU A 31 6.90 -4.79 14.01
N THR A 32 8.13 -5.07 14.43
CA THR A 32 9.27 -4.87 13.53
C THR A 32 9.28 -5.97 12.47
N ARG A 33 9.89 -5.67 11.32
CA ARG A 33 10.19 -6.66 10.29
C ARG A 33 10.80 -7.94 10.87
N ALA A 34 11.83 -7.79 11.70
CA ALA A 34 12.55 -8.92 12.30
C ALA A 34 11.60 -9.73 13.19
N THR A 35 10.83 -9.06 14.06
CA THR A 35 9.80 -9.70 14.89
C THR A 35 8.87 -10.59 14.08
N VAL A 36 8.37 -10.12 12.94
CA VAL A 36 7.44 -10.89 12.11
C VAL A 36 8.12 -12.06 11.42
N LEU A 37 9.31 -11.86 10.85
CA LEU A 37 10.03 -12.91 10.11
C LEU A 37 10.56 -14.02 11.02
N ASP A 38 11.08 -13.66 12.19
CA ASP A 38 11.69 -14.59 13.14
C ASP A 38 10.65 -15.36 13.96
N LEU A 39 9.38 -14.96 13.91
CA LEU A 39 8.32 -15.60 14.67
C LEU A 39 8.16 -17.06 14.23
N THR A 40 8.35 -18.01 15.15
CA THR A 40 8.16 -19.45 14.87
C THR A 40 6.70 -19.88 15.01
N ALA A 41 5.88 -19.07 15.67
CA ALA A 41 4.45 -19.32 15.80
C ALA A 41 3.76 -19.25 14.42
N THR A 42 2.64 -19.96 14.31
CA THR A 42 1.79 -19.95 13.12
C THR A 42 0.86 -18.73 13.08
N GLN A 43 0.76 -17.98 14.17
CA GLN A 43 -0.18 -16.86 14.34
C GLN A 43 0.46 -15.73 15.13
N LEU A 44 -0.02 -14.50 14.88
CA LEU A 44 0.29 -13.35 15.71
C LEU A 44 -0.60 -13.33 16.95
N GLN A 45 -0.04 -12.94 18.09
CA GLN A 45 -0.76 -12.91 19.36
C GLN A 45 -1.45 -11.57 19.60
N ARG A 46 -2.28 -11.51 20.64
CA ARG A 46 -3.01 -10.31 21.02
C ARG A 46 -2.04 -9.21 21.41
N MET A 47 -2.39 -7.95 21.12
CA MET A 47 -1.51 -6.80 21.38
C MET A 47 -0.94 -6.77 22.80
N GLN A 48 -1.75 -7.09 23.81
CA GLN A 48 -1.30 -7.13 25.20
C GLN A 48 -0.18 -8.16 25.42
N GLU A 49 -0.30 -9.37 24.86
CA GLU A 49 0.73 -10.41 24.95
C GLU A 49 2.01 -10.01 24.22
N MET A 50 1.86 -9.40 23.04
CA MET A 50 2.98 -8.89 22.24
C MET A 50 3.70 -7.74 22.96
N ARG A 51 2.94 -6.85 23.64
CA ARG A 51 3.45 -5.76 24.45
C ARG A 51 4.22 -6.27 25.66
N ASP A 52 3.63 -7.20 26.42
CA ASP A 52 4.26 -7.79 27.61
C ASP A 52 5.54 -8.54 27.26
N SER A 53 5.57 -9.17 26.09
CA SER A 53 6.74 -9.83 25.51
C SER A 53 7.75 -8.85 24.87
N LYS A 54 7.49 -7.53 24.91
CA LYS A 54 8.33 -6.47 24.33
C LYS A 54 8.60 -6.63 22.84
N LEU A 55 7.64 -7.21 22.11
CA LEU A 55 7.72 -7.42 20.66
C LEU A 55 7.15 -6.26 19.85
N LEU A 56 6.53 -5.29 20.53
CA LEU A 56 5.97 -4.07 19.92
C LEU A 56 6.87 -2.86 20.15
N VAL A 57 6.98 -2.03 19.13
CA VAL A 57 7.60 -0.71 19.20
C VAL A 57 6.53 0.37 19.02
N LYS A 58 6.53 1.39 19.88
CA LYS A 58 5.65 2.55 19.73
C LYS A 58 6.33 3.58 18.85
N VAL A 59 5.60 4.07 17.87
CA VAL A 59 6.08 4.97 16.80
C VAL A 59 5.09 6.11 16.63
N LEU A 60 5.59 7.34 16.53
CA LEU A 60 4.79 8.51 16.20
C LEU A 60 4.80 8.70 14.68
N ILE A 61 3.63 8.75 14.06
CA ILE A 61 3.49 8.97 12.62
C ILE A 61 3.16 10.45 12.40
N ASP A 62 4.05 11.21 11.75
CA ASP A 62 3.73 12.60 11.37
C ASP A 62 2.76 12.59 10.18
N LEU A 63 1.52 13.01 10.42
CA LEU A 63 0.49 13.00 9.37
C LEU A 63 0.80 14.01 8.26
N ASN A 64 1.53 15.09 8.53
CA ASN A 64 1.89 16.03 7.45
C ASN A 64 2.83 15.36 6.45
N ASP A 65 3.84 14.64 6.95
CA ASP A 65 4.73 13.85 6.10
C ASP A 65 3.98 12.69 5.43
N ALA A 66 3.10 12.02 6.18
CA ALA A 66 2.33 10.88 5.68
C ALA A 66 1.44 11.25 4.49
N PHE A 67 0.72 12.37 4.56
CA PHE A 67 -0.14 12.84 3.47
C PHE A 67 0.66 13.30 2.23
N GLN A 68 1.94 13.64 2.41
CA GLN A 68 2.87 13.88 1.30
C GLN A 68 3.53 12.59 0.77
N GLY A 69 3.31 11.46 1.43
CA GLY A 69 3.95 10.18 1.11
C GLY A 69 5.45 10.16 1.42
N LYS A 70 5.88 10.90 2.45
CA LYS A 70 7.28 11.05 2.84
C LYS A 70 7.55 10.48 4.23
N GLY A 71 8.83 10.21 4.48
CA GLY A 71 9.32 9.93 5.82
C GLY A 71 8.95 8.53 6.26
N LEU A 72 8.53 8.38 7.51
CA LEU A 72 8.38 7.05 8.12
C LEU A 72 7.32 6.19 7.43
N ILE A 73 6.28 6.83 6.87
CA ILE A 73 5.14 6.17 6.23
C ILE A 73 5.56 5.24 5.08
N GLU A 74 6.68 5.54 4.40
CA GLU A 74 7.20 4.76 3.28
C GLU A 74 7.71 3.37 3.70
N SER A 75 8.07 3.22 4.98
CA SER A 75 8.56 1.97 5.58
C SER A 75 7.51 1.20 6.38
N VAL A 76 6.28 1.74 6.43
CA VAL A 76 5.17 1.21 7.23
C VAL A 76 4.21 0.44 6.34
N LEU A 77 3.89 -0.79 6.76
CA LEU A 77 2.89 -1.65 6.13
C LEU A 77 1.70 -1.86 7.05
N PHE A 78 0.52 -1.46 6.59
CA PHE A 78 -0.76 -1.83 7.19
C PHE A 78 -1.30 -3.11 6.56
N VAL A 79 -1.79 -4.03 7.38
CA VAL A 79 -2.41 -5.27 6.91
C VAL A 79 -3.91 -5.17 7.09
N SER A 80 -4.64 -5.06 5.98
CA SER A 80 -6.10 -5.16 5.99
C SER A 80 -6.53 -6.58 5.70
N HIS A 81 -7.30 -7.16 6.60
CA HIS A 81 -7.66 -8.57 6.58
C HIS A 81 -8.98 -8.80 7.32
N ARG A 82 -9.62 -9.94 7.02
CA ARG A 82 -10.78 -10.39 7.79
C ARG A 82 -10.29 -11.16 9.01
N TRP A 83 -10.86 -10.89 10.17
CA TRP A 83 -10.76 -11.84 11.27
C TRP A 83 -11.53 -13.11 10.90
N GLU A 84 -10.82 -14.23 10.78
CA GLU A 84 -11.40 -15.54 10.46
C GLU A 84 -12.37 -15.97 11.55
N ASP A 85 -11.94 -15.77 12.80
CA ASP A 85 -12.69 -15.98 14.02
C ASP A 85 -12.52 -14.77 14.98
N PRO A 86 -13.54 -14.40 15.79
CA PRO A 86 -13.43 -13.28 16.73
C PRO A 86 -12.34 -13.42 17.81
N ALA A 87 -11.92 -14.65 18.14
CA ALA A 87 -10.82 -14.92 19.05
C ALA A 87 -9.49 -15.09 18.32
N THR A 88 -9.52 -15.63 17.10
CA THR A 88 -8.34 -16.04 16.35
C THR A 88 -8.41 -15.48 14.92
N PRO A 89 -7.86 -14.29 14.67
CA PRO A 89 -7.98 -13.63 13.36
C PRO A 89 -7.40 -14.42 12.19
N ASP A 90 -6.35 -15.20 12.43
CA ASP A 90 -5.61 -16.01 11.44
C ASP A 90 -5.61 -17.50 11.85
N GLU A 91 -6.79 -18.09 12.06
CA GLU A 91 -6.96 -19.47 12.54
C GLU A 91 -6.09 -20.49 11.76
N THR A 92 -5.93 -20.26 10.46
CA THR A 92 -5.18 -21.13 9.57
C THR A 92 -3.67 -20.85 9.48
N GLY A 93 -3.20 -19.68 9.92
CA GLY A 93 -1.83 -19.19 9.72
C GLY A 93 -1.54 -18.70 8.29
N ALA A 94 -2.54 -18.67 7.42
CA ALA A 94 -2.39 -18.25 6.02
C ALA A 94 -2.07 -16.76 5.91
N GLN A 95 -2.57 -15.94 6.83
CA GLN A 95 -2.35 -14.50 6.81
C GLN A 95 -0.92 -14.17 7.21
N LEU A 96 -0.41 -14.74 8.31
CA LEU A 96 0.97 -14.58 8.71
C LEU A 96 1.94 -15.09 7.63
N ALA A 97 1.63 -16.22 6.98
CA ALA A 97 2.43 -16.72 5.87
C ALA A 97 2.49 -15.71 4.71
N ALA A 98 1.36 -15.11 4.33
CA ALA A 98 1.29 -14.09 3.30
C ALA A 98 2.05 -12.81 3.67
N ILE A 99 1.94 -12.35 4.93
CA ILE A 99 2.69 -11.20 5.45
C ILE A 99 4.20 -11.47 5.35
N LYS A 100 4.67 -12.64 5.81
CA LYS A 100 6.09 -13.02 5.72
C LYS A 100 6.60 -13.04 4.28
N ALA A 101 5.84 -13.64 3.37
CA ALA A 101 6.20 -13.66 1.95
C ALA A 101 6.29 -12.25 1.36
N HIS A 102 5.34 -11.37 1.70
CA HIS A 102 5.35 -9.98 1.28
C HIS A 102 6.57 -9.24 1.83
N LEU A 103 6.86 -9.39 3.12
CA LEU A 103 8.05 -8.80 3.74
C LEU A 103 9.34 -9.26 3.08
N LEU A 104 9.48 -10.54 2.71
CA LEU A 104 10.67 -11.02 2.01
C LEU A 104 10.86 -10.35 0.64
N ALA A 105 9.77 -10.05 -0.07
CA ALA A 105 9.81 -9.36 -1.36
C ALA A 105 10.02 -7.83 -1.24
N HIS A 106 9.72 -7.26 -0.07
CA HIS A 106 9.73 -5.82 0.19
C HIS A 106 10.65 -5.47 1.37
N PRO A 107 11.98 -5.45 1.17
CA PRO A 107 12.95 -5.20 2.23
C PRO A 107 12.90 -3.76 2.76
N GLU A 108 12.27 -2.82 2.05
CA GLU A 108 12.06 -1.44 2.50
C GLU A 108 11.09 -1.35 3.68
N ILE A 109 10.20 -2.33 3.85
CA ILE A 109 9.21 -2.34 4.93
C ILE A 109 9.87 -2.77 6.24
N GLN A 110 9.84 -1.87 7.23
CA GLN A 110 10.42 -2.07 8.55
C GLN A 110 9.39 -2.26 9.67
N PHE A 111 8.18 -1.72 9.49
CA PHE A 111 7.14 -1.72 10.50
C PHE A 111 5.85 -2.31 9.94
N VAL A 112 5.27 -3.26 10.66
CA VAL A 112 4.03 -3.93 10.28
C VAL A 112 2.97 -3.63 11.32
N TRP A 113 1.83 -3.13 10.85
CA TRP A 113 0.63 -2.95 11.64
C TRP A 113 -0.38 -4.03 11.30
N PHE A 114 -0.72 -4.82 12.30
CA PHE A 114 -1.73 -5.87 12.27
C PHE A 114 -2.67 -5.63 13.44
N ASP A 115 -3.93 -5.26 13.19
CA ASP A 115 -4.85 -4.68 14.16
C ASP A 115 -4.92 -5.44 15.50
N TYR A 116 -5.01 -6.76 15.47
CA TYR A 116 -5.10 -7.63 16.63
C TYR A 116 -3.88 -7.55 17.53
N SER A 117 -2.70 -7.41 16.92
CA SER A 117 -1.40 -7.42 17.59
C SER A 117 -0.87 -6.02 17.87
N CYS A 118 -1.45 -4.99 17.25
CA CYS A 118 -0.94 -3.63 17.28
C CYS A 118 -1.91 -2.62 17.92
N MET A 119 -3.12 -3.03 18.30
CA MET A 119 -4.12 -2.21 18.97
C MET A 119 -4.76 -2.97 20.15
N PRO A 120 -5.15 -2.32 21.27
CA PRO A 120 -5.64 -3.06 22.45
C PRO A 120 -6.93 -3.84 22.18
N GLN A 121 -6.89 -5.16 22.32
CA GLN A 121 -8.03 -6.02 22.04
C GLN A 121 -8.66 -6.60 23.30
N ARG A 122 -9.95 -6.89 23.23
CA ARG A 122 -10.65 -7.69 24.24
C ARG A 122 -10.10 -9.12 24.21
N SER A 123 -10.07 -9.78 25.36
CA SER A 123 -9.75 -11.22 25.40
C SER A 123 -10.82 -12.02 24.67
N SER A 124 -10.39 -13.14 24.08
CA SER A 124 -11.27 -14.12 23.46
C SER A 124 -12.18 -14.78 24.50
N GLY A 125 -13.39 -15.17 24.07
CA GLY A 125 -14.34 -15.89 24.92
C GLY A 125 -15.14 -15.04 25.90
N LEU A 126 -14.90 -13.73 25.96
CA LEU A 126 -15.75 -12.79 26.70
C LEU A 126 -17.11 -12.64 26.01
N SER A 127 -18.18 -12.53 26.80
CA SER A 127 -19.50 -12.19 26.27
C SER A 127 -19.48 -10.79 25.63
N PRO A 128 -20.38 -10.47 24.68
CA PRO A 128 -20.40 -9.17 24.01
C PRO A 128 -20.39 -7.96 24.94
N ASP A 129 -20.96 -8.09 26.15
CA ASP A 129 -21.08 -7.04 27.16
C ASP A 129 -19.86 -6.93 28.10
N GLU A 130 -18.90 -7.86 28.02
CA GLU A 130 -17.70 -7.87 28.87
C GLU A 130 -16.47 -7.31 28.15
N ASP A 131 -15.79 -6.36 28.77
CA ASP A 131 -14.57 -5.77 28.22
C ASP A 131 -13.49 -5.67 29.30
N ASP A 132 -12.52 -6.58 29.20
CA ASP A 132 -11.39 -6.74 30.12
C ASP A 132 -10.27 -5.72 29.90
N ARG A 133 -10.36 -4.89 28.87
CA ARG A 133 -9.40 -3.80 28.68
C ARG A 133 -9.54 -2.79 29.82
N THR A 134 -8.39 -2.39 30.36
CA THR A 134 -8.28 -1.31 31.33
C THR A 134 -8.80 0.01 30.75
N PRO A 135 -9.17 1.00 31.59
CA PRO A 135 -9.57 2.32 31.11
C PRO A 135 -8.53 2.99 30.20
N ALA A 136 -7.25 2.76 30.47
CA ALA A 136 -6.13 3.23 29.68
C ALA A 136 -6.09 2.59 28.29
N GLU A 137 -6.22 1.26 28.20
CA GLU A 137 -6.26 0.54 26.92
C GLU A 137 -7.49 0.89 26.08
N LYS A 138 -8.64 1.13 26.71
CA LYS A 138 -9.85 1.59 26.02
C LYS A 138 -9.63 2.97 25.40
N ALA A 139 -9.02 3.89 26.15
CA ALA A 139 -8.68 5.21 25.63
C ALA A 139 -7.66 5.13 24.49
N GLU A 140 -6.63 4.29 24.62
CA GLU A 140 -5.62 4.07 23.57
C GLU A 140 -6.25 3.48 22.30
N PHE A 141 -7.13 2.48 22.43
CA PHE A 141 -7.92 1.94 21.32
C PHE A 141 -8.76 3.02 20.64
N ASP A 142 -9.53 3.80 21.40
CA ASP A 142 -10.40 4.84 20.87
C ASP A 142 -9.62 5.95 20.14
N LEU A 143 -8.41 6.27 20.61
CA LEU A 143 -7.54 7.26 19.98
C LEU A 143 -6.93 6.74 18.68
N MET A 144 -6.41 5.50 18.69
CA MET A 144 -5.91 4.85 17.48
C MET A 144 -7.00 4.73 16.40
N LEU A 145 -8.23 4.38 16.81
CA LEU A 145 -9.36 4.27 15.90
C LEU A 145 -9.71 5.58 15.18
N LYS A 146 -9.49 6.73 15.83
CA LYS A 146 -9.74 8.06 15.21
C LYS A 146 -8.79 8.37 14.05
N ALA A 147 -7.57 7.86 14.08
CA ALA A 147 -6.54 8.13 13.08
C ALA A 147 -6.40 7.00 12.03
N ILE A 148 -7.15 5.89 12.17
CA ILE A 148 -6.91 4.69 11.36
C ILE A 148 -7.16 4.92 9.86
N ALA A 149 -8.17 5.73 9.52
CA ALA A 149 -8.50 6.03 8.13
C ALA A 149 -7.35 6.76 7.42
N ASP A 150 -6.69 7.69 8.11
CA ASP A 150 -5.55 8.45 7.60
C ASP A 150 -4.35 7.55 7.30
N LEU A 151 -4.13 6.53 8.14
CA LEU A 151 -3.04 5.58 7.91
C LEU A 151 -3.31 4.67 6.72
N TYR A 152 -4.55 4.20 6.53
CA TYR A 152 -4.90 3.47 5.30
C TYR A 152 -4.82 4.37 4.05
N LEU A 153 -5.13 5.67 4.17
CA LEU A 153 -4.97 6.64 3.09
C LEU A 153 -3.52 6.98 2.73
N THR A 154 -2.53 6.69 3.59
CA THR A 154 -1.15 7.15 3.42
C THR A 154 -0.09 6.04 3.42
N ALA A 155 -0.23 4.98 4.22
CA ALA A 155 0.72 3.88 4.36
C ALA A 155 0.76 2.91 3.15
N LYS A 156 1.79 2.06 3.05
CA LYS A 156 1.67 0.86 2.20
C LYS A 156 0.63 -0.07 2.81
N VAL A 157 -0.19 -0.73 1.98
CA VAL A 157 -1.23 -1.63 2.47
C VAL A 157 -1.12 -2.98 1.78
N LEU A 158 -1.05 -4.04 2.59
CA LEU A 158 -1.24 -5.42 2.15
C LEU A 158 -2.68 -5.81 2.45
N ILE A 159 -3.46 -6.04 1.40
CA ILE A 159 -4.81 -6.58 1.51
C ILE A 159 -4.73 -8.10 1.40
N LEU A 160 -5.17 -8.78 2.45
CA LEU A 160 -5.34 -10.24 2.47
C LEU A 160 -6.80 -10.54 2.13
N LEU A 161 -7.03 -10.78 0.85
CA LEU A 161 -8.37 -10.89 0.28
C LEU A 161 -8.86 -12.34 0.39
N ASP A 162 -9.89 -12.56 1.19
CA ASP A 162 -10.71 -13.76 1.16
C ASP A 162 -12.07 -13.48 0.47
N THR A 163 -12.94 -14.48 0.34
CA THR A 163 -14.24 -14.35 -0.33
C THR A 163 -15.25 -13.48 0.44
N MET A 164 -15.04 -13.23 1.73
CA MET A 164 -15.95 -12.46 2.60
C MET A 164 -15.43 -11.05 2.89
N TYR A 165 -14.25 -10.70 2.39
CA TYR A 165 -13.60 -9.43 2.67
C TYR A 165 -14.50 -8.24 2.36
N ARG A 166 -15.19 -8.24 1.22
CA ARG A 166 -16.08 -7.12 0.81
C ARG A 166 -17.44 -7.12 1.49
N THR A 167 -17.74 -8.13 2.31
CA THR A 167 -19.03 -8.21 3.03
C THR A 167 -18.93 -7.63 4.44
N ARG A 168 -17.75 -7.18 4.88
CA ARG A 168 -17.54 -6.59 6.21
C ARG A 168 -17.16 -5.12 6.12
N PHE A 169 -17.59 -4.35 7.12
CA PHE A 169 -17.44 -2.91 7.16
C PHE A 169 -15.97 -2.48 7.14
N TRP A 170 -15.17 -2.98 8.08
CA TRP A 170 -13.78 -2.55 8.27
C TRP A 170 -12.92 -2.87 7.05
N THR A 171 -12.81 -4.14 6.66
CA THR A 171 -12.07 -4.58 5.48
C THR A 171 -12.42 -3.79 4.21
N THR A 172 -13.70 -3.51 3.97
CA THR A 172 -14.13 -2.76 2.79
C THR A 172 -13.73 -1.27 2.89
N MET A 173 -13.89 -0.65 4.04
CA MET A 173 -13.48 0.74 4.27
C MET A 173 -11.96 0.90 4.13
N GLU A 174 -11.20 0.03 4.79
CA GLU A 174 -9.74 -0.01 4.75
C GLU A 174 -9.23 -0.23 3.32
N GLY A 175 -9.81 -1.20 2.61
CA GLY A 175 -9.48 -1.47 1.21
C GLY A 175 -9.77 -0.28 0.31
N TRP A 176 -10.93 0.37 0.47
CA TRP A 176 -11.27 1.58 -0.29
C TRP A 176 -10.26 2.70 -0.06
N CYS A 177 -9.96 3.04 1.20
CA CYS A 177 -8.95 4.05 1.58
C CYS A 177 -7.59 3.74 0.97
N ALA A 178 -7.15 2.48 1.08
CA ALA A 178 -5.86 2.01 0.58
C ALA A 178 -5.71 2.24 -0.93
N MET A 179 -6.78 2.02 -1.70
CA MET A 179 -6.78 2.17 -3.15
C MET A 179 -6.89 3.62 -3.63
N GLN A 180 -7.08 4.58 -2.72
CA GLN A 180 -7.10 5.99 -3.07
C GLN A 180 -5.70 6.60 -3.16
N LYS A 181 -5.59 7.63 -4.01
CA LYS A 181 -4.52 8.62 -4.01
C LYS A 181 -5.04 9.91 -3.38
N VAL A 182 -4.35 10.37 -2.35
CA VAL A 182 -4.53 11.69 -1.74
C VAL A 182 -4.04 12.78 -2.70
N THR A 183 -4.82 13.84 -2.85
CA THR A 183 -4.52 15.01 -3.70
C THR A 183 -4.99 16.31 -3.01
N PRO A 184 -4.52 17.49 -3.43
CA PRO A 184 -5.02 18.77 -2.91
C PRO A 184 -6.52 19.00 -3.12
N GLN A 185 -7.20 18.22 -3.98
CA GLN A 185 -8.64 18.34 -4.23
C GLN A 185 -9.48 17.35 -3.40
N GLY A 186 -8.86 16.39 -2.72
CA GLY A 186 -9.51 15.26 -2.06
C GLY A 186 -8.87 13.94 -2.47
N VAL A 187 -9.65 12.85 -2.45
CA VAL A 187 -9.22 11.53 -2.89
C VAL A 187 -9.71 11.21 -4.29
N ARG A 188 -8.93 10.37 -4.99
CA ARG A 188 -9.34 9.73 -6.24
C ARG A 188 -8.73 8.33 -6.33
N PRO A 189 -9.22 7.44 -7.20
CA PRO A 189 -8.56 6.17 -7.47
C PRO A 189 -7.08 6.38 -7.83
N ALA A 190 -6.20 5.55 -7.27
CA ALA A 190 -4.79 5.54 -7.62
C ALA A 190 -4.61 5.04 -9.07
N ARG A 191 -3.74 5.71 -9.84
CA ARG A 191 -3.38 5.31 -11.20
C ARG A 191 -2.25 4.28 -11.18
N ALA A 192 -1.97 3.67 -12.34
CA ALA A 192 -0.80 2.82 -12.50
C ALA A 192 0.47 3.57 -12.09
N GLY A 193 1.31 2.95 -11.25
CA GLY A 193 2.52 3.56 -10.68
C GLY A 193 2.29 4.38 -9.40
N GLU A 194 1.05 4.75 -9.06
CA GLU A 194 0.73 5.48 -7.80
C GLU A 194 0.25 4.55 -6.67
N SER A 195 -0.05 3.28 -6.99
CA SER A 195 -0.65 2.34 -6.04
C SER A 195 0.30 2.04 -4.87
N ARG A 196 -0.23 2.16 -3.65
CA ARG A 196 0.41 1.73 -2.41
C ARG A 196 -0.10 0.36 -1.94
N VAL A 197 -0.99 -0.26 -2.71
CA VAL A 197 -1.70 -1.49 -2.33
C VAL A 197 -1.11 -2.70 -3.04
N THR A 198 -0.85 -3.74 -2.25
CA THR A 198 -0.66 -5.10 -2.75
C THR A 198 -1.84 -5.95 -2.30
N VAL A 199 -2.48 -6.66 -3.23
CA VAL A 199 -3.60 -7.56 -2.93
C VAL A 199 -3.13 -9.00 -3.10
N VAL A 200 -3.21 -9.79 -2.03
CA VAL A 200 -2.93 -11.23 -2.04
C VAL A 200 -4.25 -11.96 -1.80
N CYS A 201 -4.68 -12.76 -2.78
CA CYS A 201 -5.81 -13.65 -2.59
C CYS A 201 -5.38 -14.80 -1.67
N ILE A 202 -6.12 -15.01 -0.59
CA ILE A 202 -5.94 -16.12 0.34
C ILE A 202 -7.20 -17.00 0.33
N HIS A 203 -7.07 -18.22 0.85
CA HIS A 203 -8.15 -19.20 0.90
C HIS A 203 -8.74 -19.46 -0.50
N ASN A 204 -10.04 -19.24 -0.64
CA ASN A 204 -10.79 -19.47 -1.88
C ASN A 204 -10.96 -18.21 -2.74
N ALA A 205 -10.36 -17.08 -2.37
CA ALA A 205 -10.46 -15.87 -3.19
C ALA A 205 -9.73 -16.05 -4.51
N THR A 206 -10.33 -15.51 -5.55
CA THR A 206 -9.85 -15.63 -6.93
C THR A 206 -9.48 -14.26 -7.51
N HIS A 207 -8.96 -14.26 -8.73
CA HIS A 207 -8.73 -13.02 -9.48
C HIS A 207 -10.02 -12.21 -9.69
N LYS A 208 -11.20 -12.85 -9.79
CA LYS A 208 -12.48 -12.14 -9.92
C LYS A 208 -12.84 -11.38 -8.65
N ASP A 209 -12.55 -11.96 -7.48
CA ASP A 209 -12.76 -11.27 -6.20
C ASP A 209 -11.86 -10.03 -6.09
N ARG A 210 -10.62 -10.16 -6.59
CA ARG A 210 -9.67 -9.04 -6.68
C ARG A 210 -10.17 -7.95 -7.60
N GLU A 211 -10.68 -8.29 -8.79
CA GLU A 211 -11.27 -7.31 -9.72
C GLU A 211 -12.45 -6.58 -9.09
N ALA A 212 -13.36 -7.32 -8.45
CA ALA A 212 -14.50 -6.73 -7.75
C ALA A 212 -14.09 -5.83 -6.57
N LEU A 213 -12.99 -6.13 -5.89
CA LEU A 213 -12.39 -5.22 -4.90
C LEU A 213 -11.86 -3.96 -5.57
N LEU A 214 -11.08 -4.09 -6.64
CA LEU A 214 -10.50 -2.94 -7.34
C LEU A 214 -11.56 -2.00 -7.91
N GLU A 215 -12.71 -2.52 -8.33
CA GLU A 215 -13.86 -1.71 -8.77
C GLU A 215 -14.35 -0.76 -7.67
N MET A 216 -14.25 -1.17 -6.40
CA MET A 216 -14.65 -0.32 -5.26
C MET A 216 -13.85 0.99 -5.20
N SER A 217 -12.61 1.01 -5.72
CA SER A 217 -11.78 2.21 -5.72
C SER A 217 -12.45 3.40 -6.42
N THR A 218 -13.32 3.13 -7.41
CA THR A 218 -14.04 4.14 -8.21
C THR A 218 -15.11 4.92 -7.46
N LYS A 219 -15.51 4.44 -6.28
CA LYS A 219 -16.55 5.10 -5.48
C LYS A 219 -16.02 6.38 -4.85
N THR A 220 -16.80 7.44 -4.95
CA THR A 220 -16.59 8.68 -4.18
C THR A 220 -16.78 8.42 -2.68
N PRO A 221 -16.28 9.30 -1.79
CA PRO A 221 -16.51 9.18 -0.35
C PRO A 221 -18.00 9.04 0.04
N ALA A 222 -18.88 9.79 -0.63
CA ALA A 222 -20.33 9.72 -0.40
C ALA A 222 -20.93 8.37 -0.82
N GLU A 223 -20.54 7.86 -2.00
CA GLU A 223 -20.99 6.55 -2.49
C GLU A 223 -20.45 5.41 -1.62
N MET A 224 -19.20 5.51 -1.17
CA MET A 224 -18.59 4.52 -0.29
C MET A 224 -19.28 4.51 1.07
N SER A 225 -19.56 5.69 1.65
CA SER A 225 -20.33 5.80 2.90
C SER A 225 -21.73 5.17 2.75
N LYS A 226 -22.43 5.45 1.64
CA LYS A 226 -23.72 4.81 1.34
C LYS A 226 -23.61 3.29 1.19
N PHE A 227 -22.58 2.79 0.53
CA PHE A 227 -22.33 1.35 0.40
C PHE A 227 -22.11 0.70 1.78
N LEU A 228 -21.24 1.27 2.61
CA LEU A 228 -20.94 0.75 3.95
C LEU A 228 -22.15 0.78 4.90
N ALA A 229 -23.06 1.74 4.69
CA ALA A 229 -24.31 1.84 5.44
C ALA A 229 -25.31 0.71 5.08
N SER A 230 -25.14 0.03 3.95
CA SER A 230 -26.03 -1.04 3.49
C SER A 230 -26.20 -2.16 4.53
N PRO A 231 -27.41 -2.76 4.65
CA PRO A 231 -27.63 -3.92 5.52
C PRO A 231 -26.77 -5.13 5.17
N ASP A 232 -26.34 -5.27 3.91
CA ASP A 232 -25.52 -6.40 3.44
C ASP A 232 -24.06 -6.31 3.90
N VAL A 233 -23.64 -5.16 4.43
CA VAL A 233 -22.30 -4.95 4.98
C VAL A 233 -22.34 -5.24 6.48
N ALA A 234 -21.79 -6.38 6.87
CA ALA A 234 -21.72 -6.83 8.25
C ALA A 234 -20.75 -5.97 9.09
N VAL A 235 -21.07 -5.80 10.36
CA VAL A 235 -20.22 -5.08 11.32
C VAL A 235 -20.24 -5.81 12.65
N THR A 236 -19.09 -5.88 13.32
CA THR A 236 -18.97 -6.54 14.63
C THR A 236 -19.61 -5.69 15.72
N ASN A 237 -19.45 -4.36 15.66
CA ASN A 237 -20.08 -3.42 16.57
C ASN A 237 -20.90 -2.38 15.79
N LYS A 238 -22.22 -2.32 16.04
CA LYS A 238 -23.11 -1.37 15.35
C LYS A 238 -22.68 0.10 15.52
N LYS A 239 -22.00 0.44 16.63
CA LYS A 239 -21.45 1.78 16.88
C LYS A 239 -20.37 2.17 15.86
N ASP A 240 -19.66 1.20 15.27
CA ASP A 240 -18.62 1.47 14.28
C ASP A 240 -19.22 2.19 13.07
N LYS A 241 -20.40 1.74 12.58
CA LYS A 241 -21.10 2.43 11.49
C LYS A 241 -21.44 3.87 11.88
N THR A 242 -21.98 4.09 13.08
CA THR A 242 -22.32 5.45 13.55
C THR A 242 -21.09 6.36 13.64
N THR A 243 -19.93 5.80 14.00
CA THR A 243 -18.69 6.57 14.21
C THR A 243 -17.96 6.83 12.91
N MET A 244 -17.84 5.82 12.05
CA MET A 244 -16.97 5.85 10.88
C MET A 244 -17.66 6.32 9.60
N LEU A 245 -18.98 6.14 9.45
CA LEU A 245 -19.67 6.61 8.24
C LEU A 245 -19.54 8.13 8.01
N PRO A 246 -19.63 8.99 9.04
CA PRO A 246 -19.37 10.42 8.87
C PRO A 246 -17.92 10.71 8.46
N ILE A 247 -16.95 9.96 9.01
CA ILE A 247 -15.53 10.11 8.69
C ILE A 247 -15.29 9.76 7.22
N VAL A 248 -15.76 8.58 6.78
CA VAL A 248 -15.66 8.15 5.38
C VAL A 248 -16.33 9.17 4.46
N GLY A 249 -17.54 9.63 4.79
CA GLY A 249 -18.28 10.60 3.97
C GLY A 249 -17.59 11.96 3.83
N LYS A 250 -16.74 12.35 4.79
CA LYS A 250 -16.00 13.62 4.81
C LYS A 250 -14.53 13.50 4.41
N THR A 251 -14.12 12.34 3.87
CA THR A 251 -12.72 12.09 3.51
C THR A 251 -12.12 13.20 2.62
N ASP A 252 -12.87 13.69 1.63
CA ASP A 252 -12.39 14.78 0.75
C ASP A 252 -12.15 16.10 1.50
N GLU A 253 -13.04 16.45 2.44
CA GLU A 253 -12.90 17.67 3.25
C GLU A 253 -11.66 17.57 4.14
N HIS A 254 -11.52 16.45 4.86
CA HIS A 254 -10.38 16.17 5.74
C HIS A 254 -9.05 16.19 4.97
N VAL A 255 -9.00 15.54 3.81
CA VAL A 255 -7.81 15.54 2.95
C VAL A 255 -7.45 16.95 2.50
N ARG A 256 -8.43 17.77 2.09
CA ARG A 256 -8.17 19.17 1.72
C ARG A 256 -7.65 19.98 2.91
N GLU A 257 -8.20 19.79 4.11
CA GLU A 257 -7.74 20.45 5.33
C GLU A 257 -6.29 20.08 5.65
N MET A 258 -5.96 18.79 5.68
CA MET A 258 -4.59 18.31 5.88
C MET A 258 -3.65 18.87 4.81
N MET A 259 -4.07 18.86 3.54
CA MET A 259 -3.25 19.35 2.41
C MET A 259 -3.09 20.88 2.37
N SER A 260 -4.05 21.64 2.89
CA SER A 260 -4.03 23.12 2.88
C SER A 260 -3.40 23.73 4.13
N GLY A 261 -3.55 23.10 5.31
CA GLY A 261 -2.81 23.45 6.52
C GLY A 261 -1.28 23.39 6.32
N MET A 262 -0.84 22.70 5.27
CA MET A 262 0.55 22.62 4.82
C MET A 262 1.00 23.78 3.91
N GLN A 263 0.09 24.52 3.25
CA GLN A 263 0.46 25.65 2.37
C GLN A 263 0.84 26.94 3.14
N ILE A 264 0.52 27.03 4.44
CA ILE A 264 0.82 28.21 5.27
C ILE A 264 2.29 28.21 5.78
N ALA A 265 3.03 27.10 5.60
CA ALA A 265 4.38 26.91 6.15
C ALA A 265 5.53 27.02 5.13
N ILE A 266 5.30 27.58 3.94
CA ILE A 266 6.38 27.93 3.00
C ILE A 266 6.40 29.46 2.88
N PRO A 267 7.42 30.16 3.40
CA PRO A 267 7.67 31.54 2.97
C PRO A 267 7.94 31.49 1.46
N GLU A 268 7.15 32.21 0.68
CA GLU A 268 7.41 32.42 -0.75
C GLU A 268 8.83 32.97 -0.93
N SER A 269 9.78 32.10 -1.27
CA SER A 269 11.03 32.50 -1.90
C SER A 269 10.97 32.06 -3.36
N HIS A 270 10.50 32.99 -4.19
CA HIS A 270 10.77 33.14 -5.62
C HIS A 270 10.95 31.84 -6.43
N GLU A 271 9.90 31.41 -7.11
CA GLU A 271 10.06 30.89 -8.47
C GLU A 271 9.46 31.90 -9.44
N ALA A 272 10.37 32.57 -10.14
CA ALA A 272 10.10 33.44 -11.26
C ALA A 272 9.76 32.61 -12.51
N GLU A 273 8.75 33.07 -13.24
CA GLU A 273 8.50 32.86 -14.68
C GLU A 273 8.63 31.42 -15.21
N LEU A 274 7.52 30.68 -15.21
CA LEU A 274 7.27 29.67 -16.24
C LEU A 274 6.46 30.32 -17.37
N ARG A 275 7.16 30.54 -18.49
CA ARG A 275 6.60 30.97 -19.77
C ARG A 275 5.65 29.89 -20.31
N GLU A 276 4.57 30.33 -20.94
CA GLU A 276 3.79 29.55 -21.89
C GLU A 276 4.70 29.16 -23.07
N ASP A 277 5.22 27.94 -23.06
CA ASP A 277 5.52 27.09 -24.21
C ASP A 277 6.42 25.95 -23.73
N ASP A 278 5.85 24.78 -23.42
CA ASP A 278 6.56 23.51 -23.56
C ASP A 278 5.57 22.32 -23.56
N ASN A 279 5.47 21.68 -24.73
CA ASN A 279 4.85 20.39 -24.99
C ASN A 279 5.93 19.30 -24.78
N PRO A 280 5.59 18.06 -24.39
CA PRO A 280 6.43 17.23 -23.53
C PRO A 280 7.42 16.32 -24.26
N ILE A 281 8.33 15.77 -23.45
CA ILE A 281 9.03 14.48 -23.52
C ILE A 281 10.56 14.63 -23.55
N THR A 282 11.16 14.53 -22.37
CA THR A 282 12.51 13.98 -22.19
C THR A 282 12.40 12.84 -21.17
N LEU A 283 12.57 11.61 -21.65
CA LEU A 283 12.63 10.41 -20.83
C LEU A 283 14.10 10.21 -20.41
N PHE A 284 14.45 10.54 -19.18
CA PHE A 284 15.73 10.14 -18.59
C PHE A 284 15.64 8.67 -18.16
N ILE A 285 16.48 7.81 -18.74
CA ILE A 285 16.59 6.38 -18.38
C ILE A 285 17.61 6.25 -17.25
N ASP A 286 17.14 6.22 -16.01
CA ASP A 286 17.99 6.30 -14.81
C ASP A 286 18.15 4.97 -14.03
N SER A 287 17.83 3.83 -14.65
CA SER A 287 18.04 2.53 -14.01
C SER A 287 18.80 1.55 -14.90
N ALA A 288 19.88 0.97 -14.37
CA ALA A 288 20.67 -0.08 -15.01
C ALA A 288 19.81 -1.29 -15.45
N ARG A 289 18.68 -1.52 -14.78
CA ARG A 289 17.74 -2.60 -15.07
C ARG A 289 16.92 -2.34 -16.35
N GLU A 290 16.67 -1.08 -16.68
CA GLU A 290 15.95 -0.66 -17.89
C GLU A 290 16.87 -0.59 -19.12
N ARG A 291 18.16 -0.26 -18.92
CA ARG A 291 19.19 -0.31 -19.98
C ARG A 291 19.36 -1.72 -20.54
N ILE A 292 19.33 -2.74 -19.67
CA ILE A 292 19.44 -4.16 -20.06
C ILE A 292 18.21 -4.58 -20.89
N CYS A 293 17.02 -4.13 -20.51
CA CYS A 293 15.78 -4.48 -21.19
C CYS A 293 15.66 -3.79 -22.57
N PHE A 294 16.14 -2.55 -22.70
CA PHE A 294 16.23 -1.84 -23.98
C PHE A 294 17.24 -2.50 -24.93
N CYS A 295 18.45 -2.83 -24.44
CA CYS A 295 19.48 -3.47 -25.25
C CYS A 295 19.05 -4.84 -25.81
N PHE A 296 18.31 -5.64 -25.02
CA PHE A 296 17.84 -6.96 -25.44
C PHE A 296 16.76 -6.92 -26.53
N CYS A 297 15.87 -5.92 -26.49
CA CYS A 297 14.78 -5.79 -27.46
C CYS A 297 15.24 -5.28 -28.83
N PHE A 298 16.40 -4.62 -28.90
CA PHE A 298 16.89 -3.96 -30.11
C PHE A 298 18.26 -4.45 -30.60
N GLY A 299 18.81 -5.51 -29.99
CA GLY A 299 20.06 -6.14 -30.43
C GLY A 299 21.30 -5.25 -30.22
N VAL A 300 21.25 -4.31 -29.26
CA VAL A 300 22.36 -3.41 -28.95
C VAL A 300 23.22 -4.02 -27.85
N ASN A 301 24.54 -4.02 -28.03
CA ASN A 301 25.46 -4.59 -27.05
C ASN A 301 25.58 -3.66 -25.83
N PRO A 302 25.32 -4.12 -24.59
CA PRO A 302 25.30 -3.27 -23.39
C PRO A 302 26.69 -2.74 -22.95
N LEU A 303 27.76 -3.03 -23.71
CA LEU A 303 29.13 -2.61 -23.43
C LEU A 303 29.70 -1.59 -24.43
N GLU A 304 28.90 -1.03 -25.35
CA GLU A 304 29.34 0.04 -26.27
C GLU A 304 28.72 1.42 -25.90
N ASN A 305 29.49 2.48 -26.21
CA ASN A 305 29.36 3.86 -25.71
C ASN A 305 27.95 4.47 -25.81
N ASP A 306 27.59 5.29 -24.81
CA ASP A 306 26.27 5.98 -24.64
C ASP A 306 25.75 6.69 -25.91
N THR A 307 26.64 7.10 -26.81
CA THR A 307 26.31 7.77 -28.08
C THR A 307 25.47 6.89 -29.01
N GLN A 308 25.74 5.58 -29.11
CA GLN A 308 24.98 4.70 -30.01
C GLN A 308 23.57 4.37 -29.47
N ILE A 309 23.41 4.33 -28.14
CA ILE A 309 22.10 4.15 -27.50
C ILE A 309 21.22 5.38 -27.77
N GLN A 310 21.80 6.57 -27.72
CA GLN A 310 21.10 7.82 -28.05
C GLN A 310 20.71 7.90 -29.53
N GLU A 311 21.58 7.49 -30.46
CA GLU A 311 21.28 7.44 -31.89
C GLU A 311 20.14 6.46 -32.22
N ALA A 312 20.12 5.28 -31.58
CA ALA A 312 19.04 4.30 -31.74
C ALA A 312 17.70 4.79 -31.16
N ALA A 313 17.72 5.48 -30.02
CA ALA A 313 16.53 6.09 -29.43
C ALA A 313 15.96 7.21 -30.33
N GLN A 314 16.83 7.99 -30.97
CA GLN A 314 16.43 9.06 -31.89
C GLN A 314 15.80 8.50 -33.18
N ALA A 315 16.35 7.42 -33.75
CA ALA A 315 15.80 6.78 -34.95
C ALA A 315 14.37 6.23 -34.74
N LEU A 316 14.07 5.69 -33.54
CA LEU A 316 12.73 5.22 -33.16
C LEU A 316 11.71 6.35 -33.00
N GLN A 317 12.15 7.53 -32.57
CA GLN A 317 11.30 8.72 -32.49
C GLN A 317 10.93 9.23 -33.89
N ASP A 318 11.87 9.18 -34.83
CA ASP A 318 11.61 9.57 -36.22
C ASP A 318 10.67 8.59 -36.94
N GLU A 319 10.79 7.27 -36.74
CA GLU A 319 9.84 6.31 -37.34
C GLU A 319 8.40 6.45 -36.81
N ARG A 320 8.21 6.81 -35.52
CA ARG A 320 6.89 7.13 -34.96
C ARG A 320 6.32 8.42 -35.53
N ARG A 321 7.17 9.40 -35.86
CA ARG A 321 6.79 10.66 -36.50
C ARG A 321 6.26 10.46 -37.93
N PHE A 322 6.70 9.39 -38.60
CA PHE A 322 6.24 9.00 -39.95
C PHE A 322 5.11 7.95 -39.96
N GLY A 323 4.49 7.65 -38.83
CA GLY A 323 3.21 6.92 -38.78
C GLY A 323 3.29 5.41 -39.08
N ARG A 324 4.46 4.76 -38.96
CA ARG A 324 4.54 3.30 -38.99
C ARG A 324 4.38 2.72 -37.58
N VAL A 325 3.28 2.00 -37.36
CA VAL A 325 3.04 1.24 -36.12
C VAL A 325 3.90 -0.02 -36.15
N VAL A 326 4.94 -0.09 -35.31
CA VAL A 326 5.63 -1.35 -35.01
C VAL A 326 4.76 -2.13 -34.02
N ALA A 327 4.06 -3.15 -34.50
CA ALA A 327 3.28 -4.04 -33.66
C ALA A 327 4.24 -4.91 -32.82
N MET A 328 4.27 -4.70 -31.49
CA MET A 328 4.98 -5.60 -30.58
C MET A 328 4.11 -6.85 -30.33
N ALA A 329 4.55 -8.00 -30.83
CA ALA A 329 3.93 -9.29 -30.49
C ALA A 329 4.31 -9.70 -29.05
N PRO A 330 3.41 -10.38 -28.30
CA PRO A 330 3.73 -10.83 -26.94
C PRO A 330 4.86 -11.86 -26.91
N LEU A 331 5.75 -11.74 -25.92
CA LEU A 331 6.94 -12.56 -25.69
C LEU A 331 6.68 -14.08 -25.64
N SER A 332 5.44 -14.52 -25.43
CA SER A 332 5.06 -15.93 -25.39
C SER A 332 5.01 -16.62 -26.75
N PHE A 333 5.08 -15.88 -27.87
CA PHE A 333 5.00 -16.45 -29.21
C PHE A 333 6.36 -16.70 -29.89
N GLN A 334 7.45 -16.06 -29.44
CA GLN A 334 8.77 -16.21 -30.07
C GLN A 334 9.62 -17.36 -29.52
N MET A 335 9.30 -17.88 -28.32
CA MET A 335 10.07 -18.99 -27.71
C MET A 335 9.86 -20.37 -28.38
N ARG A 336 8.97 -20.51 -29.37
CA ARG A 336 8.78 -21.79 -30.10
C ARG A 336 9.40 -21.86 -31.50
N LEU A 337 9.93 -20.76 -32.03
CA LEU A 337 10.46 -20.72 -33.41
C LEU A 337 11.98 -20.92 -33.52
N PHE A 338 12.73 -20.79 -32.41
CA PHE A 338 14.19 -20.94 -32.39
C PHE A 338 14.62 -21.92 -31.31
N GLY A 339 14.25 -23.20 -31.45
CA GLY A 339 14.46 -24.25 -30.45
C GLY A 339 15.91 -24.33 -29.92
N TRP A 340 16.19 -23.60 -28.85
CA TRP A 340 17.52 -23.49 -28.25
C TRP A 340 17.48 -24.01 -26.82
N SER A 341 18.18 -25.13 -26.60
CA SER A 341 18.51 -25.69 -25.31
C SER A 341 19.95 -25.34 -24.93
N ASN A 342 20.19 -25.24 -23.62
CA ASN A 342 21.45 -24.92 -22.96
C ASN A 342 22.70 -25.54 -23.62
N ARG A 343 23.68 -24.70 -23.97
CA ARG A 343 25.13 -24.93 -23.77
C ARG A 343 25.93 -23.66 -24.13
N GLU A 344 27.03 -23.48 -23.42
CA GLU A 344 28.02 -22.40 -23.52
C GLU A 344 28.51 -22.16 -24.96
N TRP A 345 28.93 -20.93 -25.29
CA TRP A 345 30.31 -20.54 -25.66
C TRP A 345 30.38 -19.17 -26.38
N THR A 346 31.50 -18.50 -26.12
CA THR A 346 32.13 -17.32 -26.75
C THR A 346 31.88 -17.12 -28.25
N LEU A 347 31.67 -15.86 -28.68
CA LEU A 347 31.67 -15.47 -30.10
C LEU A 347 32.38 -14.13 -30.35
N THR A 348 33.40 -14.22 -31.19
CA THR A 348 34.18 -13.18 -31.86
C THR A 348 33.36 -12.46 -32.95
N PHE A 349 33.58 -11.15 -33.08
CA PHE A 349 32.89 -10.25 -34.02
C PHE A 349 33.32 -10.41 -35.48
N GLY A 350 32.34 -10.39 -36.40
CA GLY A 350 32.54 -10.24 -37.84
C GLY A 350 31.39 -9.44 -38.47
N ARG A 351 31.72 -8.29 -39.06
CA ARG A 351 30.83 -7.44 -39.87
C ARG A 351 30.40 -8.17 -41.15
N SER A 352 29.12 -8.11 -41.51
CA SER A 352 28.75 -8.09 -42.93
C SER A 352 27.38 -7.43 -43.15
N ALA A 353 27.34 -6.55 -44.16
CA ALA A 353 26.23 -5.69 -44.53
C ALA A 353 25.31 -6.36 -45.56
N VAL A 354 24.01 -6.02 -45.56
CA VAL A 354 23.17 -6.06 -46.77
C VAL A 354 22.14 -4.92 -46.73
N ILE A 355 22.18 -4.07 -47.76
CA ILE A 355 21.24 -3.00 -48.10
C ILE A 355 20.44 -3.43 -49.34
N GLN A 356 19.17 -2.98 -49.43
CA GLN A 356 18.30 -2.84 -50.63
C GLN A 356 17.68 -4.14 -51.22
N HIS A 357 16.42 -4.17 -51.71
CA HIS A 357 15.75 -3.24 -52.64
C HIS A 357 14.21 -3.32 -52.53
N LEU A 358 13.53 -2.19 -52.73
CA LEU A 358 12.11 -2.08 -53.12
C LEU A 358 11.99 -2.24 -54.65
N SER A 359 11.03 -3.01 -55.13
CA SER A 359 10.44 -2.79 -56.47
C SER A 359 9.00 -3.31 -56.51
N THR A 360 8.12 -2.40 -56.89
CA THR A 360 6.78 -2.57 -57.44
C THR A 360 6.70 -3.63 -58.55
N ALA A 361 5.63 -4.44 -58.56
CA ALA A 361 4.71 -4.64 -59.70
C ALA A 361 3.71 -5.79 -59.45
N LEU A 362 2.43 -5.49 -59.75
CA LEU A 362 1.23 -6.35 -59.86
C LEU A 362 0.54 -6.82 -58.58
#